data_AF-A0A7S2Q2A7-F1
#
_entry.id   AF-A0A7S2Q2A7-F1
#
_cell.length_a   1.000
_cell.length_b   1.000
_cell.length_c   1.000
_cell.angle_alpha   90.00
_cell.angle_beta   90.00
_cell.angle_gamma   90.00
#
_symmetry.space_group_name_H-M   'P 1'
#
loop_
_entity.id
_entity.type
_entity.pdbx_description
1 polymer ?
#
loop_
_entity_poly.entity_id
_entity_poly.type
_entity_poly.pdbx_seq_one_letter_code
_entity_poly.pdbx_strand_id
1 'polypeptide(L)'
;FASCIGGDCLCMMLPDRVIARQPRDQIFGRCPATDDSGMCDCNNRSQAYSQNYTGRTVIPLPFRMNTNFSALPDAYPWPFSSPIEGHWYSHPAPARCPHGAPVGEGGCTWQRAPLSHSLYASELLSAGLNVSSMTWKAGMDDVIIDESLSLNNVRVGRQALAALHL
;
A
#
# COMPACT_ATOMS: atom_id res chain seq x y z
N PHE A 1 -12.18 2.72 0.34
CA PHE A 1 -11.06 3.67 0.15
C PHE A 1 -10.50 3.43 -1.22
N ALA A 2 -10.15 4.43 -2.00
CA ALA A 2 -9.55 4.23 -3.32
C ALA A 2 -8.04 4.38 -3.21
N SER A 3 -7.31 3.61 -4.01
CA SER A 3 -5.93 3.89 -4.38
C SER A 3 -5.95 4.61 -5.73
N CYS A 4 -5.09 5.62 -5.92
CA CYS A 4 -5.11 6.39 -7.16
C CYS A 4 -3.79 6.26 -7.90
N ILE A 5 -3.90 5.97 -9.19
CA ILE A 5 -2.77 5.79 -10.10
C ILE A 5 -2.97 6.81 -11.23
N GLY A 6 -1.97 7.68 -11.45
CA GLY A 6 -2.03 8.65 -12.55
C GLY A 6 -3.12 9.75 -12.43
N GLY A 7 -3.76 9.90 -11.28
CA GLY A 7 -4.86 10.85 -11.06
C GLY A 7 -6.25 10.20 -11.05
N ASP A 8 -6.37 8.97 -11.54
CA ASP A 8 -7.60 8.19 -11.49
C ASP A 8 -7.66 7.37 -10.22
N CYS A 9 -8.79 7.46 -9.53
CA CYS A 9 -8.98 6.80 -8.25
C CYS A 9 -9.73 5.49 -8.40
N LEU A 10 -9.00 4.41 -8.22
CA LEU A 10 -9.46 3.03 -8.27
C LEU A 10 -9.81 2.59 -6.86
N CYS A 11 -10.98 2.02 -6.67
CA CYS A 11 -11.39 1.57 -5.35
C CYS A 11 -10.43 0.52 -4.75
N MET A 12 -10.38 0.43 -3.40
CA MET A 12 -9.46 -0.37 -2.56
C MET A 12 -9.08 -1.59 -3.35
N MET A 13 -7.89 -1.51 -3.92
CA MET A 13 -7.52 -2.45 -4.95
C MET A 13 -7.48 -3.81 -4.29
N LEU A 14 -8.00 -4.84 -4.97
CA LEU A 14 -7.76 -6.22 -4.60
C LEU A 14 -6.28 -6.43 -4.18
N PRO A 15 -5.29 -5.84 -4.90
CA PRO A 15 -3.91 -5.70 -4.43
C PRO A 15 -3.73 -5.18 -3.00
N ASP A 16 -4.29 -4.04 -2.61
CA ASP A 16 -4.14 -3.45 -1.27
C ASP A 16 -4.62 -4.41 -0.18
N ARG A 17 -5.72 -5.12 -0.42
CA ARG A 17 -6.25 -6.12 0.52
C ARG A 17 -5.38 -7.35 0.59
N VAL A 18 -4.83 -7.75 -0.56
CA VAL A 18 -3.92 -8.90 -0.65
C VAL A 18 -2.61 -8.60 0.07
N ILE A 19 -2.03 -7.41 -0.14
CA ILE A 19 -0.86 -6.86 0.56
C ILE A 19 -1.12 -6.82 2.07
N ALA A 20 -2.29 -6.36 2.48
CA ALA A 20 -2.70 -6.30 3.88
C ALA A 20 -2.95 -7.67 4.53
N ARG A 21 -2.93 -8.75 3.75
CA ARG A 21 -3.25 -10.12 4.19
C ARG A 21 -4.62 -10.27 4.85
N GLN A 22 -5.62 -9.60 4.30
CA GLN A 22 -7.00 -9.78 4.78
C GLN A 22 -7.46 -11.21 4.50
N PRO A 23 -8.26 -11.84 5.38
CA PRO A 23 -8.86 -13.14 5.11
C PRO A 23 -9.61 -13.19 3.77
N ARG A 24 -9.55 -14.33 3.06
CA ARG A 24 -10.14 -14.48 1.72
C ARG A 24 -11.62 -14.11 1.67
N ASP A 25 -12.39 -14.56 2.65
CA ASP A 25 -13.81 -14.27 2.82
C ASP A 25 -14.07 -12.77 2.96
N GLN A 26 -13.21 -12.05 3.67
CA GLN A 26 -13.30 -10.59 3.79
C GLN A 26 -12.95 -9.89 2.48
N ILE A 27 -11.96 -10.40 1.73
CA ILE A 27 -11.59 -9.89 0.41
C ILE A 27 -12.77 -10.04 -0.56
N PHE A 28 -13.24 -11.27 -0.76
CA PHE A 28 -14.31 -11.58 -1.72
C PHE A 28 -15.67 -10.99 -1.29
N GLY A 29 -15.95 -10.92 0.02
CA GLY A 29 -17.15 -10.23 0.51
C GLY A 29 -17.15 -8.72 0.27
N ARG A 30 -15.97 -8.11 0.13
CA ARG A 30 -15.82 -6.68 -0.19
C ARG A 30 -15.52 -6.42 -1.68
N CYS A 31 -15.25 -7.47 -2.44
CA CYS A 31 -14.92 -7.49 -3.86
C CYS A 31 -15.68 -8.65 -4.53
N PRO A 32 -17.02 -8.59 -4.58
CA PRO A 32 -17.83 -9.70 -5.09
C PRO A 32 -17.74 -9.86 -6.62
N ALA A 33 -17.31 -8.80 -7.31
CA ALA A 33 -17.09 -8.78 -8.75
C ALA A 33 -15.80 -8.01 -9.07
N THR A 34 -15.17 -8.38 -10.18
CA THR A 34 -14.00 -7.70 -10.73
C THR A 34 -14.26 -7.34 -12.19
N ASP A 35 -13.70 -6.22 -12.64
CA ASP A 35 -13.67 -5.86 -14.06
C ASP A 35 -12.70 -6.76 -14.86
N ASP A 36 -12.61 -6.51 -16.17
CA ASP A 36 -11.75 -7.26 -17.10
C ASP A 36 -10.25 -7.18 -16.77
N SER A 37 -9.85 -6.20 -15.95
CA SER A 37 -8.47 -6.04 -15.46
C SER A 37 -8.22 -6.76 -14.12
N GLY A 38 -9.21 -7.47 -13.59
CA GLY A 38 -9.14 -8.15 -12.30
C GLY A 38 -9.28 -7.21 -11.10
N MET A 39 -9.80 -6.00 -11.33
CA MET A 39 -9.94 -4.95 -10.32
C MET A 39 -11.35 -4.95 -9.75
N CYS A 40 -11.50 -4.76 -8.44
CA CYS A 40 -12.81 -4.82 -7.79
C CYS A 40 -13.80 -3.79 -8.34
N ASP A 41 -15.01 -4.26 -8.68
CA ASP A 41 -16.15 -3.39 -8.94
C ASP A 41 -16.62 -2.75 -7.64
N CYS A 42 -16.51 -1.43 -7.55
CA CYS A 42 -16.88 -0.74 -6.34
C CYS A 42 -18.28 -0.17 -6.33
N ASN A 43 -19.03 -0.60 -5.32
CA ASN A 43 -20.31 -0.02 -4.98
C ASN A 43 -20.18 1.48 -4.61
N ASN A 44 -21.31 2.18 -4.70
CA ASN A 44 -21.41 3.62 -4.42
C ASN A 44 -20.87 4.00 -3.04
N ARG A 45 -21.00 3.12 -2.03
CA ARG A 45 -20.51 3.38 -0.68
C ARG A 45 -18.98 3.46 -0.63
N SER A 46 -18.29 2.51 -1.27
CA SER A 46 -16.82 2.52 -1.33
C SER A 46 -16.27 3.72 -2.09
N GLN A 47 -16.98 4.15 -3.16
CA GLN A 47 -16.65 5.37 -3.89
C GLN A 47 -16.82 6.61 -3.00
N ALA A 48 -17.93 6.73 -2.28
CA ALA A 48 -18.19 7.86 -1.37
C ALA A 48 -17.15 7.97 -0.24
N TYR A 49 -16.66 6.86 0.31
CA TYR A 49 -15.55 6.91 1.27
C TYR A 49 -14.26 7.44 0.66
N SER A 50 -14.02 7.15 -0.61
CA SER A 50 -12.81 7.60 -1.31
C SER A 50 -12.84 9.09 -1.62
N GLN A 51 -14.01 9.72 -1.55
CA GLN A 51 -14.13 11.17 -1.70
C GLN A 51 -13.72 11.92 -0.44
N ASN A 52 -13.74 11.27 0.72
CA ASN A 52 -13.66 11.96 2.02
C ASN A 52 -12.64 11.35 2.97
N TYR A 53 -11.90 10.30 2.59
CA TYR A 53 -10.99 9.62 3.50
C TYR A 53 -9.73 9.12 2.80
N THR A 54 -8.60 9.22 3.51
CA THR A 54 -7.36 8.51 3.20
C THR A 54 -7.51 7.04 3.62
N GLY A 55 -7.17 6.12 2.71
CA GLY A 55 -7.05 4.70 3.03
C GLY A 55 -5.79 4.44 3.84
N ARG A 56 -5.89 3.56 4.84
CA ARG A 56 -4.73 3.07 5.60
C ARG A 56 -4.85 1.57 5.77
N THR A 57 -3.77 0.85 5.54
CA THR A 57 -3.66 -0.57 5.88
C THR A 57 -2.27 -0.91 6.40
N VAL A 58 -2.14 -2.07 7.03
CA VAL A 58 -0.86 -2.57 7.55
C VAL A 58 -0.04 -3.19 6.41
N ILE A 59 1.29 -3.15 6.54
CA ILE A 59 2.19 -3.95 5.71
C ILE A 59 2.79 -5.06 6.60
N PRO A 60 2.23 -6.29 6.57
CA PRO A 60 2.70 -7.37 7.42
C PRO A 60 4.04 -7.93 6.95
N LEU A 61 4.86 -8.38 7.92
CA LEU A 61 6.16 -9.01 7.67
C LEU A 61 6.16 -10.53 7.95
N PRO A 62 6.98 -11.34 7.25
CA PRO A 62 7.77 -11.00 6.05
C PRO A 62 6.88 -10.45 4.95
N PHE A 63 7.35 -9.63 4.01
CA PHE A 63 6.45 -9.19 2.94
C PHE A 63 6.22 -10.35 1.97
N ARG A 64 4.95 -10.71 1.76
CA ARG A 64 4.56 -11.73 0.78
C ARG A 64 3.25 -11.32 0.13
N MET A 65 3.23 -11.28 -1.20
CA MET A 65 2.09 -10.87 -2.00
C MET A 65 1.91 -11.83 -3.16
N ASN A 66 0.69 -12.33 -3.35
CA ASN A 66 0.33 -13.04 -4.57
C ASN A 66 -0.08 -12.00 -5.65
N THR A 67 0.43 -12.11 -6.88
CA THR A 67 0.11 -11.25 -8.03
C THR A 67 -1.06 -11.77 -8.85
N ASN A 68 -1.45 -13.03 -8.69
CA ASN A 68 -2.67 -13.61 -9.28
C ASN A 68 -3.84 -13.47 -8.30
N PHE A 69 -4.31 -12.24 -8.21
CA PHE A 69 -5.30 -11.85 -7.22
C PHE A 69 -6.65 -12.59 -7.33
N SER A 70 -6.95 -13.15 -8.51
CA SER A 70 -8.17 -13.93 -8.77
C SER A 70 -8.10 -15.37 -8.26
N ALA A 71 -6.91 -15.87 -7.89
CA ALA A 71 -6.69 -17.26 -7.50
C ALA A 71 -5.76 -17.37 -6.26
N LEU A 72 -6.19 -16.78 -5.14
CA LEU A 72 -5.43 -16.85 -3.88
C LEU A 72 -5.27 -18.32 -3.40
N PRO A 73 -4.04 -18.78 -3.09
CA PRO A 73 -3.74 -20.18 -2.75
C PRO A 73 -4.29 -20.58 -1.39
N ASP A 74 -4.59 -21.87 -1.17
CA ASP A 74 -5.23 -22.40 0.05
C ASP A 74 -4.57 -22.02 1.37
N ALA A 75 -3.26 -21.83 1.38
CA ALA A 75 -2.52 -21.36 2.55
C ALA A 75 -2.72 -19.87 2.89
N TYR A 76 -3.50 -19.10 2.11
CA TYR A 76 -3.72 -17.67 2.32
C TYR A 76 -4.87 -17.40 3.32
N PRO A 77 -4.74 -16.42 4.24
CA PRO A 77 -3.60 -15.49 4.38
C PRO A 77 -2.41 -16.12 5.09
N TRP A 78 -1.20 -15.74 4.67
CA TRP A 78 0.03 -16.18 5.33
C TRP A 78 0.19 -15.52 6.71
N PRO A 79 0.72 -16.25 7.72
CA PRO A 79 0.87 -15.72 9.07
C PRO A 79 1.86 -14.55 9.13
N PHE A 80 1.65 -13.67 10.11
CA PHE A 80 2.58 -12.59 10.42
C PHE A 80 3.59 -13.16 11.40
N SER A 81 4.88 -12.91 11.18
CA SER A 81 5.92 -13.31 12.14
C SER A 81 6.45 -12.14 12.97
N SER A 82 6.23 -10.90 12.51
CA SER A 82 6.68 -9.67 13.19
C SER A 82 5.52 -8.75 13.58
N PRO A 83 5.74 -7.83 14.54
CA PRO A 83 4.88 -6.66 14.74
C PRO A 83 4.72 -5.81 13.47
N ILE A 84 3.67 -4.98 13.45
CA ILE A 84 3.43 -4.04 12.34
C ILE A 84 4.47 -2.92 12.41
N GLU A 85 5.40 -2.91 11.44
CA GLU A 85 6.49 -1.91 11.36
C GLU A 85 6.09 -0.65 10.57
N GLY A 86 4.98 -0.69 9.84
CA GLY A 86 4.55 0.40 8.97
C GLY A 86 3.14 0.20 8.40
N HIS A 87 2.65 1.28 7.78
CA HIS A 87 1.34 1.31 7.13
C HIS A 87 1.50 1.74 5.67
N TRP A 88 0.67 1.17 4.82
CA TRP A 88 0.41 1.65 3.48
C TRP A 88 -0.71 2.69 3.53
N TYR A 89 -0.53 3.81 2.84
CA TYR A 89 -1.52 4.89 2.76
C TYR A 89 -1.92 5.14 1.31
N SER A 90 -3.23 5.29 1.09
CA SER A 90 -3.82 5.59 -0.21
C SER A 90 -4.54 6.93 -0.14
N HIS A 91 -4.11 7.91 -0.92
CA HIS A 91 -4.54 9.31 -0.83
C HIS A 91 -5.36 9.73 -2.05
N PRO A 92 -6.69 9.56 -2.03
CA PRO A 92 -7.49 9.82 -3.21
C PRO A 92 -7.64 11.29 -3.56
N ALA A 93 -7.49 11.61 -4.86
CA ALA A 93 -7.49 12.99 -5.35
C ALA A 93 -8.73 13.80 -4.92
N PRO A 94 -9.96 13.25 -4.92
CA PRO A 94 -11.13 14.00 -4.45
C PRO A 94 -11.10 14.34 -2.96
N ALA A 95 -10.38 13.56 -2.13
CA ALA A 95 -10.22 13.83 -0.70
C ALA A 95 -9.06 14.80 -0.40
N ARG A 96 -8.42 15.36 -1.44
CA ARG A 96 -7.31 16.29 -1.29
C ARG A 96 -7.81 17.66 -0.86
N CYS A 97 -7.18 18.23 0.17
CA CYS A 97 -7.45 19.59 0.58
C CYS A 97 -6.92 20.59 -0.46
N PRO A 98 -7.63 21.72 -0.67
CA PRO A 98 -7.08 22.86 -1.39
C PRO A 98 -5.73 23.26 -0.80
N HIS A 99 -4.84 23.78 -1.64
CA HIS A 99 -3.51 24.19 -1.20
C HIS A 99 -3.59 25.24 -0.08
N GLY A 100 -3.00 24.95 1.07
CA GLY A 100 -2.97 25.85 2.23
C GLY A 100 -4.22 25.78 3.12
N ALA A 101 -5.26 25.03 2.74
CA ALA A 101 -6.39 24.76 3.63
C ALA A 101 -5.98 23.78 4.75
N PRO A 102 -6.51 23.86 5.98
CA PRO A 102 -6.22 22.90 7.03
C PRO A 102 -6.67 21.47 6.67
N VAL A 103 -5.86 20.46 7.03
CA VAL A 103 -6.22 19.04 6.82
C VAL A 103 -7.30 18.62 7.81
N GLY A 104 -8.35 17.95 7.34
CA GLY A 104 -9.46 17.48 8.17
C GLY A 104 -10.62 18.47 8.28
N GLU A 105 -10.46 19.68 7.75
CA GLU A 105 -11.53 20.67 7.64
C GLU A 105 -12.23 20.59 6.27
N GLY A 106 -13.53 20.92 6.22
CA GLY A 106 -14.27 20.98 4.95
C GLY A 106 -14.41 19.64 4.19
N GLY A 107 -14.20 18.50 4.85
CA GLY A 107 -14.37 17.16 4.28
C GLY A 107 -13.15 16.61 3.52
N CYS A 108 -12.05 17.35 3.45
CA CYS A 108 -10.80 16.87 2.88
C CYS A 108 -9.89 16.24 3.94
N THR A 109 -8.97 15.35 3.54
CA THR A 109 -8.21 14.51 4.50
C THR A 109 -6.71 14.42 4.25
N TRP A 110 -6.21 14.99 3.17
CA TRP A 110 -4.77 15.04 2.94
C TRP A 110 -4.39 16.22 2.05
N GLN A 111 -3.17 16.69 2.20
CA GLN A 111 -2.54 17.58 1.23
C GLN A 111 -1.06 17.27 1.15
N ARG A 112 -0.42 17.70 0.06
CA ARG A 112 1.04 17.73 0.01
C ARG A 112 1.55 18.75 1.01
N ALA A 113 2.57 18.39 1.77
CA ALA A 113 3.30 19.37 2.56
C ALA A 113 3.85 20.47 1.63
N PRO A 114 3.85 21.75 2.07
CA PRO A 114 4.37 22.86 1.27
C PRO A 114 5.87 22.72 1.00
N LEU A 115 6.60 22.00 1.86
CA LEU A 115 7.99 21.63 1.68
C LEU A 115 8.09 20.12 1.39
N SER A 116 8.80 19.78 0.32
CA SER A 116 9.15 18.40 -0.02
C SER A 116 10.65 18.19 0.13
N HIS A 117 11.03 17.09 0.77
CA HIS A 117 12.41 16.62 0.81
C HIS A 117 12.58 15.48 -0.19
N SER A 118 13.71 15.46 -0.89
CA SER A 118 14.06 14.40 -1.83
C SER A 118 15.13 13.52 -1.20
N LEU A 119 14.97 12.20 -1.32
CA LEU A 119 15.98 11.20 -0.99
C LEU A 119 16.38 10.51 -2.29
N TYR A 120 17.69 10.43 -2.55
CA TYR A 120 18.15 9.77 -3.77
C TYR A 120 18.25 8.26 -3.55
N ALA A 121 17.82 7.48 -4.56
CA ALA A 121 17.90 6.03 -4.49
C ALA A 121 19.35 5.54 -4.24
N SER A 122 20.35 6.19 -4.83
CA SER A 122 21.78 5.87 -4.61
C SER A 122 22.22 6.03 -3.16
N GLU A 123 21.71 7.02 -2.44
CA GLU A 123 22.02 7.23 -1.02
C GLU A 123 21.39 6.13 -0.17
N LEU A 124 20.14 5.76 -0.46
CA LEU A 124 19.46 4.66 0.22
C LEU A 124 20.20 3.34 -0.01
N LEU A 125 20.61 3.06 -1.26
CA LEU A 125 21.41 1.88 -1.60
C LEU A 125 22.75 1.87 -0.86
N SER A 126 23.43 3.02 -0.79
CA SER A 126 24.70 3.17 -0.05
C SER A 126 24.53 3.02 1.45
N ALA A 127 23.36 3.39 2.01
CA ALA A 127 22.97 3.16 3.39
C ALA A 127 22.58 1.70 3.68
N GLY A 128 22.61 0.83 2.67
CA GLY A 128 22.33 -0.59 2.78
C GLY A 128 20.86 -0.94 2.54
N LEU A 129 20.07 -0.07 1.88
CA LEU A 129 18.81 -0.48 1.30
C LEU A 129 19.15 -1.57 0.29
N ASN A 130 18.72 -2.79 0.58
CA ASN A 130 19.02 -3.87 -0.32
C ASN A 130 18.01 -3.85 -1.46
N VAL A 131 18.48 -4.06 -2.69
CA VAL A 131 17.59 -4.32 -3.82
C VAL A 131 16.93 -5.65 -3.50
N SER A 132 15.65 -5.63 -3.12
CA SER A 132 14.84 -6.84 -3.09
C SER A 132 14.98 -7.44 -4.48
N SER A 133 15.70 -8.55 -4.62
CA SER A 133 15.60 -9.32 -5.85
C SER A 133 14.16 -9.80 -5.85
N MET A 134 13.31 -9.14 -6.63
CA MET A 134 12.05 -9.76 -7.02
C MET A 134 12.47 -11.02 -7.75
N THR A 135 12.49 -12.14 -7.04
CA THR A 135 12.68 -13.43 -7.66
C THR A 135 11.38 -13.71 -8.38
N TRP A 136 11.25 -13.13 -9.57
CA TRP A 136 10.33 -13.57 -10.59
C TRP A 136 10.77 -14.97 -10.98
N LYS A 137 10.38 -15.96 -10.20
CA LYS A 137 10.54 -17.35 -10.61
C LYS A 137 9.53 -17.55 -11.74
N ALA A 138 10.01 -17.99 -12.91
CA ALA A 138 9.14 -18.25 -14.04
C ALA A 138 7.99 -19.18 -13.60
N GLY A 139 6.74 -18.73 -13.76
CA GLY A 139 5.55 -19.44 -13.30
C GLY A 139 5.17 -19.26 -11.83
N MET A 140 5.70 -18.25 -11.12
CA MET A 140 5.26 -17.93 -9.76
C MET A 140 4.45 -16.64 -9.69
N ASP A 141 3.25 -16.77 -9.12
CA ASP A 141 2.35 -15.69 -8.77
C ASP A 141 2.73 -15.01 -7.44
N ASP A 142 3.93 -15.20 -6.89
CA ASP A 142 4.27 -14.74 -5.53
C ASP A 142 5.52 -13.83 -5.51
N VAL A 143 5.38 -12.65 -4.92
CA VAL A 143 6.47 -11.77 -4.48
C VAL A 143 6.76 -12.06 -3.01
N ILE A 144 8.01 -12.39 -2.68
CA ILE A 144 8.45 -12.69 -1.31
C ILE A 144 9.68 -11.84 -0.98
N ILE A 145 9.65 -11.16 0.16
CA ILE A 145 10.80 -10.47 0.74
C ILE A 145 10.95 -10.99 2.17
N ASP A 146 12.11 -11.56 2.47
CA ASP A 146 12.39 -12.12 3.79
C ASP A 146 12.22 -11.08 4.91
N GLU A 147 11.90 -11.56 6.09
CA GLU A 147 11.65 -10.70 7.26
C GLU A 147 12.89 -9.88 7.63
N SER A 148 14.06 -10.51 7.73
CA SER A 148 15.32 -9.83 8.05
C SER A 148 15.66 -8.74 7.04
N LEU A 149 15.41 -9.01 5.76
CA LEU A 149 15.58 -8.06 4.67
C LEU A 149 14.61 -6.89 4.78
N SER A 150 13.33 -7.19 5.06
CA SER A 150 12.29 -6.18 5.27
C SER A 150 12.62 -5.27 6.45
N LEU A 151 13.05 -5.85 7.58
CA LEU A 151 13.48 -5.11 8.77
C LEU A 151 14.71 -4.23 8.51
N ASN A 152 15.69 -4.74 7.75
CA ASN A 152 16.82 -3.92 7.33
C ASN A 152 16.37 -2.73 6.47
N ASN A 153 15.48 -2.94 5.51
CA ASN A 153 14.97 -1.86 4.66
C ASN A 153 14.17 -0.82 5.47
N VAL A 154 13.37 -1.26 6.45
CA VAL A 154 12.69 -0.37 7.40
C VAL A 154 13.70 0.46 8.19
N ARG A 155 14.77 -0.16 8.72
CA ARG A 155 15.86 0.53 9.44
C ARG A 155 16.51 1.61 8.58
N VAL A 156 16.84 1.30 7.32
CA VAL A 156 17.45 2.27 6.39
C VAL A 156 16.49 3.42 6.09
N GLY A 157 15.22 3.14 5.83
CA GLY A 157 14.20 4.18 5.62
C GLY A 157 14.04 5.11 6.82
N ARG A 158 14.03 4.57 8.05
CA ARG A 158 13.98 5.37 9.29
C ARG A 158 15.21 6.27 9.44
N GLN A 159 16.41 5.77 9.12
CA GLN A 159 17.64 6.56 9.16
C GLN A 159 17.62 7.70 8.14
N ALA A 160 17.16 7.43 6.91
CA ALA A 160 17.05 8.43 5.87
C ALA A 160 16.05 9.54 6.25
N LEU A 161 14.89 9.18 6.81
CA LEU A 161 13.91 10.15 7.28
C LEU A 161 14.43 10.98 8.47
N ALA A 162 15.13 10.35 9.42
CA ALA A 162 15.72 11.07 10.56
C ALA A 162 16.78 12.10 10.13
N ALA A 163 17.54 11.82 9.06
CA ALA A 163 18.52 12.75 8.50
C ALA A 163 17.89 14.01 7.87
N LEU A 164 16.58 13.98 7.58
CA LEU A 164 15.85 15.14 7.06
C LEU A 164 15.40 16.11 8.16
N HIS A 165 15.62 15.78 9.44
CA HIS A 165 15.18 16.58 10.59
C HIS A 165 13.67 16.92 10.56
N LEU A 166 12.86 15.97 10.09
CA LEU A 166 11.39 16.03 10.04
C LEU A 166 10.73 15.65 11.36
#